data_AF-A0A955SRH6-F1
#
_entry.id   AF-A0A955SRH6-F1
#
_cell.length_a   1.000
_cell.length_b   1.000
_cell.length_c   1.000
_cell.angle_alpha   90.00
_cell.angle_beta   90.00
_cell.angle_gamma   90.00
#
_symmetry.space_group_name_H-M   'P 1'
#
loop_
_entity.id
_entity.type
_entity.pdbx_description
1 polymer ?
#
loop_
_entity_poly.entity_id
_entity_poly.type
_entity_poly.pdbx_seq_one_letter_code
_entity_poly.pdbx_strand_id
1 'polypeptide(L)'
;MPLSFFEGRSDMAGVKEEHLQALCTSQPKVRKWMGDALAFIFREVPDLGGVYVITASENLTNCASHGDWKSCPQCASRTDSEILAEVVSVIEEGVHRGNPEARVLISDWGWKGHGDAREIIPLLPKVITLMSVSEWNLPIERGGVESLVGEYSISSVGPGPRSLPHWKAAREQGMGTGAEIQFNNTCEIASLPYIPVMDLVAEHCSNLLAAADLDAMLIGWTMGGYPSPNIAVAKRLCQDPAPAVDSVLDSVALERYGPDGAPLARRAWKILSEAYREYPFHI
;
A
#
# COMPACT_ATOMS: atom_id res chain seq x y z
N MET A 1 4.59 -15.85 -15.03
CA MET A 1 5.66 -16.04 -16.05
C MET A 1 5.04 -16.53 -17.35
N PRO A 2 5.59 -16.20 -18.55
CA PRO A 2 5.11 -16.76 -19.82
C PRO A 2 5.20 -18.30 -19.84
N LEU A 3 4.30 -18.97 -20.57
CA LEU A 3 4.29 -20.45 -20.63
C LEU A 3 5.62 -21.07 -21.06
N SER A 4 6.34 -20.44 -22.00
CA SER A 4 7.65 -20.90 -22.48
C SER A 4 8.73 -20.94 -21.40
N PHE A 5 8.59 -20.17 -20.31
CA PHE A 5 9.49 -20.25 -19.16
C PHE A 5 9.47 -21.64 -18.51
N PHE A 6 8.35 -22.35 -18.59
CA PHE A 6 8.14 -23.65 -17.95
C PHE A 6 8.54 -24.84 -18.85
N GLU A 7 9.00 -24.59 -20.08
CA GLU A 7 9.59 -25.64 -20.92
C GLU A 7 10.84 -26.21 -20.23
N GLY A 8 10.79 -27.49 -19.85
CA GLY A 8 11.82 -28.14 -19.04
C GLY A 8 11.84 -27.77 -17.55
N ARG A 9 10.85 -27.02 -17.06
CA ARG A 9 10.69 -26.59 -15.65
C ARG A 9 9.26 -26.81 -15.13
N SER A 10 8.57 -27.84 -15.64
CA SER A 10 7.17 -28.11 -15.30
C SER A 10 6.95 -28.43 -13.81
N ASP A 11 7.99 -28.88 -13.12
CA ASP A 11 7.97 -29.11 -11.67
C ASP A 11 7.79 -27.81 -10.89
N MET A 12 8.23 -26.67 -11.40
CA MET A 12 8.10 -25.34 -10.77
C MET A 12 6.75 -24.66 -11.02
N ALA A 13 5.92 -25.25 -11.88
CA ALA A 13 4.76 -24.60 -12.45
C ALA A 13 3.54 -24.63 -11.51
N GLY A 14 2.89 -23.48 -11.35
CA GLY A 14 1.68 -23.29 -10.56
C GLY A 14 0.41 -23.25 -11.39
N VAL A 15 -0.60 -22.53 -10.89
CA VAL A 15 -1.85 -22.24 -11.60
C VAL A 15 -1.57 -21.51 -12.91
N LYS A 16 -2.45 -21.68 -13.89
CA LYS A 16 -2.33 -21.11 -15.23
C LYS A 16 -3.50 -20.16 -15.48
N GLU A 17 -3.20 -18.99 -16.04
CA GLU A 17 -4.19 -18.02 -16.47
C GLU A 17 -3.79 -17.50 -17.86
N GLU A 18 -4.66 -17.72 -18.84
CA GLU A 18 -4.40 -17.35 -20.24
C GLU A 18 -3.02 -17.83 -20.74
N HIS A 19 -2.11 -16.88 -20.99
CA HIS A 19 -0.76 -17.05 -21.52
C HIS A 19 0.33 -16.98 -20.42
N LEU A 20 -0.09 -16.90 -19.16
CA LEU A 20 0.77 -16.85 -17.98
C LEU A 20 0.58 -18.09 -17.10
N GLN A 21 1.61 -18.42 -16.36
CA GLN A 21 1.59 -19.44 -15.32
C GLN A 21 2.39 -18.97 -14.11
N ALA A 22 1.85 -19.22 -12.92
CA ALA A 22 2.44 -18.84 -11.65
C ALA A 22 3.68 -19.70 -11.33
N LEU A 23 4.56 -19.17 -10.48
CA LEU A 23 5.59 -19.97 -9.83
C LEU A 23 4.98 -20.62 -8.56
N CYS A 24 5.04 -21.95 -8.46
CA CYS A 24 4.44 -22.66 -7.33
C CYS A 24 5.38 -22.66 -6.12
N THR A 25 5.06 -21.93 -5.05
CA THR A 25 5.90 -21.88 -3.84
C THR A 25 5.85 -23.15 -3.00
N SER A 26 4.89 -24.07 -3.22
CA SER A 26 4.98 -25.43 -2.67
C SER A 26 6.26 -26.16 -3.13
N GLN A 27 6.92 -25.68 -4.19
CA GLN A 27 8.15 -26.27 -4.71
C GLN A 27 9.39 -25.63 -4.05
N PRO A 28 10.24 -26.41 -3.35
CA PRO A 28 11.43 -25.89 -2.69
C PRO A 28 12.38 -25.14 -3.63
N LYS A 29 12.49 -25.56 -4.90
CA LYS A 29 13.32 -24.89 -5.90
C LYS A 29 12.85 -23.46 -6.20
N VAL A 30 11.53 -23.23 -6.23
CA VAL A 30 10.95 -21.90 -6.44
C VAL A 30 11.28 -21.00 -5.26
N ARG A 31 11.02 -21.46 -4.03
CA ARG A 31 11.33 -20.71 -2.81
C ARG A 31 12.82 -20.37 -2.70
N LYS A 32 13.69 -21.34 -2.99
CA LYS A 32 15.14 -21.14 -3.01
C LYS A 32 15.54 -20.08 -4.02
N TRP A 33 15.03 -20.15 -5.25
CA TRP A 33 15.33 -19.16 -6.27
C TRP A 33 14.87 -17.75 -5.88
N MET A 34 13.64 -17.61 -5.37
CA MET A 34 13.10 -16.33 -4.91
C MET A 34 13.96 -15.71 -3.80
N GLY A 35 14.23 -16.48 -2.74
CA GLY A 35 15.02 -16.01 -1.60
C GLY A 35 16.48 -15.72 -1.98
N ASP A 36 17.10 -16.54 -2.84
CA ASP A 36 18.48 -16.31 -3.31
C ASP A 36 18.59 -15.08 -4.22
N ALA A 37 17.58 -14.80 -5.05
CA ALA A 37 17.56 -13.62 -5.91
C ALA A 37 17.49 -12.34 -5.07
N LEU A 38 16.64 -12.29 -4.05
CA LEU A 38 16.56 -11.15 -3.13
C LEU A 38 17.85 -10.98 -2.32
N ALA A 39 18.39 -12.07 -1.76
CA ALA A 39 19.65 -12.03 -1.03
C ALA A 39 20.82 -11.59 -1.91
N PHE A 40 20.81 -11.91 -3.21
CA PHE A 40 21.77 -11.38 -4.16
C PHE A 40 21.64 -9.86 -4.32
N ILE A 41 20.44 -9.36 -4.61
CA ILE A 41 20.20 -7.91 -4.78
C ILE A 41 20.67 -7.12 -3.55
N PHE A 42 20.30 -7.54 -2.35
CA PHE A 42 20.65 -6.83 -1.11
C PHE A 42 22.13 -6.93 -0.72
N ARG A 43 22.88 -7.91 -1.24
CA ARG A 43 24.35 -7.96 -1.07
C ARG A 43 25.07 -7.06 -2.05
N GLU A 44 24.60 -7.03 -3.30
CA GLU A 44 25.23 -6.24 -4.37
C GLU A 44 24.89 -4.74 -4.27
N VAL A 45 23.76 -4.41 -3.62
CA VAL A 45 23.31 -3.03 -3.38
C VAL A 45 23.16 -2.82 -1.87
N PRO A 46 24.28 -2.68 -1.12
CA PRO A 46 24.25 -2.67 0.35
C PRO A 46 23.46 -1.48 0.94
N ASP A 47 23.38 -0.37 0.22
CA ASP A 47 22.63 0.83 0.64
C ASP A 47 21.13 0.76 0.28
N LEU A 48 20.64 -0.35 -0.30
CA LEU A 48 19.22 -0.53 -0.58
C LEU A 48 18.45 -0.66 0.73
N GLY A 49 17.60 0.34 1.03
CA GLY A 49 16.93 0.46 2.32
C GLY A 49 15.80 -0.53 2.60
N GLY A 50 15.31 -1.27 1.60
CA GLY A 50 14.21 -2.22 1.80
C GLY A 50 13.42 -2.59 0.55
N VAL A 51 12.33 -3.33 0.75
CA VAL A 51 11.35 -3.71 -0.26
C VAL A 51 9.93 -3.32 0.17
N TYR A 52 9.11 -2.97 -0.81
CA TYR A 52 7.65 -2.97 -0.69
C TYR A 52 7.09 -4.03 -1.66
N VAL A 53 6.15 -4.85 -1.21
CA VAL A 53 5.67 -6.01 -1.97
C VAL A 53 4.16 -6.16 -1.90
N ILE A 54 3.53 -6.29 -3.08
CA ILE A 54 2.18 -6.80 -3.27
C ILE A 54 2.29 -8.28 -3.65
N THR A 55 1.50 -9.15 -3.00
CA THR A 55 1.57 -10.61 -3.19
C THR A 55 0.30 -11.23 -3.80
N ALA A 56 -0.73 -10.42 -4.09
CA ALA A 56 -1.97 -10.82 -4.74
C ALA A 56 -2.50 -9.71 -5.67
N SER A 57 -3.53 -10.00 -6.47
CA SER A 57 -4.20 -9.08 -7.42
C SER A 57 -3.51 -8.83 -8.76
N GLU A 58 -2.45 -8.02 -8.85
CA GLU A 58 -2.09 -7.38 -10.13
C GLU A 58 -1.52 -8.32 -11.20
N ASN A 59 -0.69 -9.26 -10.79
CA ASN A 59 0.00 -10.19 -11.69
C ASN A 59 -0.05 -11.61 -11.14
N LEU A 60 -0.18 -12.58 -12.05
CA LEU A 60 -0.13 -14.00 -11.72
C LEU A 60 1.31 -14.43 -11.35
N THR A 61 1.67 -14.23 -10.08
CA THR A 61 3.02 -14.44 -9.54
C THR A 61 3.15 -15.73 -8.74
N ASN A 62 2.13 -16.07 -7.95
CA ASN A 62 2.04 -17.28 -7.13
C ASN A 62 0.65 -17.91 -7.23
N CYS A 63 0.48 -19.16 -6.77
CA CYS A 63 -0.78 -19.90 -6.93
C CYS A 63 -1.99 -19.22 -6.28
N ALA A 64 -1.82 -18.45 -5.21
CA ALA A 64 -2.91 -17.78 -4.51
C ALA A 64 -3.18 -16.36 -5.01
N SER A 65 -2.30 -15.79 -5.86
CA SER A 65 -2.36 -14.38 -6.27
C SER A 65 -3.72 -13.95 -6.84
N HIS A 66 -4.37 -14.79 -7.64
CA HIS A 66 -5.69 -14.55 -8.23
C HIS A 66 -6.78 -15.53 -7.72
N GLY A 67 -6.52 -16.23 -6.61
CA GLY A 67 -7.53 -17.06 -5.94
C GLY A 67 -7.79 -18.46 -6.55
N ASP A 68 -7.08 -18.88 -7.59
CA ASP A 68 -7.27 -20.20 -8.24
C ASP A 68 -6.31 -21.30 -7.73
N TRP A 69 -5.71 -21.14 -6.53
CA TRP A 69 -4.65 -22.05 -6.04
C TRP A 69 -5.05 -23.53 -6.00
N LYS A 70 -6.35 -23.82 -5.88
CA LYS A 70 -6.89 -25.19 -5.86
C LYS A 70 -6.69 -25.94 -7.18
N SER A 71 -6.55 -25.22 -8.29
CA SER A 71 -6.25 -25.78 -9.61
C SER A 71 -4.79 -26.24 -9.75
N CYS A 72 -3.91 -25.85 -8.82
CA CYS A 72 -2.56 -26.39 -8.74
C CYS A 72 -2.55 -27.67 -7.88
N PRO A 73 -2.14 -28.83 -8.41
CA PRO A 73 -2.12 -30.10 -7.65
C PRO A 73 -1.27 -30.05 -6.36
N GLN A 74 -0.25 -29.19 -6.34
CA GLN A 74 0.66 -29.01 -5.20
C GLN A 74 0.13 -28.04 -4.14
N CYS A 75 -0.94 -27.30 -4.45
CA CYS A 75 -1.55 -26.31 -3.56
C CYS A 75 -3.00 -26.68 -3.18
N ALA A 76 -3.60 -27.69 -3.81
CA ALA A 76 -5.01 -28.06 -3.63
C ALA A 76 -5.40 -28.39 -2.18
N SER A 77 -4.46 -28.88 -1.36
CA SER A 77 -4.69 -29.17 0.06
C SER A 77 -4.31 -28.03 1.01
N ARG A 78 -3.82 -26.90 0.48
CA ARG A 78 -3.40 -25.73 1.25
C ARG A 78 -4.48 -24.65 1.21
N THR A 79 -4.41 -23.74 2.17
CA THR A 79 -5.14 -22.47 2.13
C THR A 79 -4.35 -21.42 1.34
N ASP A 80 -5.05 -20.43 0.78
CA ASP A 80 -4.41 -19.22 0.24
C ASP A 80 -3.61 -18.47 1.30
N SER A 81 -4.12 -18.42 2.54
CA SER A 81 -3.43 -17.81 3.68
C SER A 81 -2.06 -18.45 3.94
N GLU A 82 -1.94 -19.77 3.91
CA GLU A 82 -0.65 -20.47 4.02
C GLU A 82 0.29 -20.23 2.83
N ILE A 83 -0.26 -20.06 1.63
CA ILE A 83 0.52 -19.82 0.42
C ILE A 83 1.07 -18.39 0.42
N LEU A 84 0.23 -17.39 0.71
CA LEU A 84 0.62 -15.99 0.79
C LEU A 84 1.60 -15.76 1.93
N ALA A 85 1.39 -16.36 3.10
CA ALA A 85 2.34 -16.29 4.21
C ALA A 85 3.70 -16.91 3.84
N GLU A 86 3.71 -18.06 3.14
CA GLU A 86 4.95 -18.67 2.65
C GLU A 86 5.69 -17.76 1.65
N VAL A 87 4.97 -17.12 0.73
CA VAL A 87 5.56 -16.14 -0.20
C VAL A 87 6.23 -15.00 0.59
N VAL A 88 5.53 -14.43 1.57
CA VAL A 88 6.06 -13.35 2.42
C VAL A 88 7.29 -13.80 3.20
N SER A 89 7.27 -14.98 3.83
CA SER A 89 8.42 -15.50 4.57
C SER A 89 9.65 -15.70 3.69
N VAL A 90 9.48 -16.24 2.48
CA VAL A 90 10.60 -16.42 1.53
C VAL A 90 11.21 -15.07 1.12
N ILE A 91 10.38 -14.04 0.97
CA ILE A 91 10.82 -12.69 0.64
C ILE A 91 11.59 -12.07 1.82
N GLU A 92 11.01 -12.09 3.01
CA GLU A 92 11.62 -11.56 4.23
C GLU A 92 12.97 -12.22 4.51
N GLU A 93 13.02 -13.55 4.51
CA GLU A 93 14.25 -14.32 4.70
C GLU A 93 15.31 -13.96 3.65
N GLY A 94 14.91 -13.82 2.39
CA GLY A 94 15.80 -13.44 1.30
C GLY A 94 16.40 -12.04 1.49
N VAL A 95 15.57 -11.07 1.84
CA VAL A 95 15.98 -9.68 2.10
C VAL A 95 16.95 -9.61 3.27
N HIS A 96 16.57 -10.14 4.44
CA HIS A 96 17.40 -10.04 5.64
C HIS A 96 18.67 -10.89 5.60
N ARG A 97 18.70 -11.99 4.82
CA ARG A 97 19.95 -12.69 4.52
C ARG A 97 20.94 -11.84 3.74
N GLY A 98 20.46 -10.92 2.90
CA GLY A 98 21.31 -10.02 2.13
C GLY A 98 21.70 -8.77 2.92
N ASN A 99 20.74 -8.18 3.62
CA ASN A 99 20.94 -7.02 4.50
C ASN A 99 19.99 -7.11 5.72
N PRO A 100 20.50 -7.40 6.93
CA PRO A 100 19.68 -7.51 8.15
C PRO A 100 18.95 -6.22 8.56
N GLU A 101 19.38 -5.06 8.07
CA GLU A 101 18.79 -3.75 8.43
C GLU A 101 17.77 -3.25 7.39
N ALA A 102 17.59 -3.99 6.29
CA ALA A 102 16.66 -3.62 5.24
C ALA A 102 15.20 -3.75 5.71
N ARG A 103 14.35 -2.78 5.36
CA ARG A 103 12.93 -2.82 5.73
C ARG A 103 12.13 -3.72 4.79
N VAL A 104 11.21 -4.52 5.33
CA VAL A 104 10.29 -5.34 4.54
C VAL A 104 8.86 -4.87 4.77
N LEU A 105 8.29 -4.19 3.77
CA LEU A 105 6.94 -3.67 3.78
C LEU A 105 6.05 -4.57 2.92
N ILE A 106 5.01 -5.15 3.50
CA ILE A 106 4.11 -6.09 2.81
C ILE A 106 2.72 -5.46 2.73
N SER A 107 2.23 -5.29 1.51
CA SER A 107 0.89 -4.81 1.24
C SER A 107 -0.13 -5.94 1.37
N ASP A 108 -1.22 -5.65 2.08
CA ASP A 108 -2.42 -6.50 2.10
C ASP A 108 -3.31 -6.33 0.85
N TRP A 109 -2.85 -5.56 -0.13
CA TRP A 109 -3.52 -5.35 -1.40
C TRP A 109 -3.82 -6.68 -2.10
N GLY A 110 -5.08 -6.83 -2.54
CA GLY A 110 -5.54 -8.02 -3.24
C GLY A 110 -5.80 -9.23 -2.36
N TRP A 111 -5.36 -9.25 -1.09
CA TRP A 111 -5.65 -10.36 -0.19
C TRP A 111 -7.14 -10.52 -0.01
N LYS A 112 -7.62 -11.76 -0.14
CA LYS A 112 -9.05 -12.11 -0.04
C LYS A 112 -9.95 -11.27 -0.94
N GLY A 113 -9.48 -10.92 -2.15
CA GLY A 113 -10.21 -10.05 -3.06
C GLY A 113 -10.43 -8.65 -2.48
N HIS A 114 -9.41 -8.11 -1.81
CA HIS A 114 -9.45 -6.85 -1.08
C HIS A 114 -10.37 -6.85 0.16
N GLY A 115 -10.75 -8.03 0.65
CA GLY A 115 -11.60 -8.21 1.81
C GLY A 115 -10.86 -8.18 3.15
N ASP A 116 -11.49 -8.79 4.16
CA ASP A 116 -10.88 -9.06 5.47
C ASP A 116 -9.85 -10.19 5.36
N ALA A 117 -8.59 -9.87 5.66
CA ALA A 117 -7.45 -10.77 5.53
C ALA A 117 -6.75 -11.02 6.88
N ARG A 118 -7.41 -10.72 8.00
CA ARG A 118 -6.81 -10.83 9.35
C ARG A 118 -6.34 -12.23 9.69
N GLU A 119 -6.90 -13.27 9.09
CA GLU A 119 -6.46 -14.65 9.28
C GLU A 119 -5.05 -14.94 8.72
N ILE A 120 -4.55 -14.12 7.78
CA ILE A 120 -3.19 -14.26 7.23
C ILE A 120 -2.17 -13.70 8.21
N ILE A 121 -2.52 -12.63 8.94
CA ILE A 121 -1.58 -11.86 9.77
C ILE A 121 -0.85 -12.72 10.81
N PRO A 122 -1.49 -13.63 11.57
CA PRO A 122 -0.77 -14.48 12.53
C PRO A 122 0.33 -15.35 11.91
N LEU A 123 0.23 -15.67 10.61
CA LEU A 123 1.17 -16.53 9.88
C LEU A 123 2.40 -15.79 9.35
N LEU A 124 2.40 -14.45 9.35
CA LEU A 124 3.47 -13.64 8.77
C LEU A 124 4.69 -13.54 9.71
N PRO A 125 5.91 -13.35 9.17
CA PRO A 125 7.09 -12.98 9.95
C PRO A 125 6.85 -11.72 10.77
N LYS A 126 7.25 -11.70 12.06
CA LYS A 126 6.90 -10.57 12.95
C LYS A 126 7.72 -9.30 12.69
N VAL A 127 8.85 -9.42 11.99
CA VAL A 127 9.78 -8.34 11.68
C VAL A 127 9.30 -7.43 10.53
N ILE A 128 8.25 -7.83 9.78
CA ILE A 128 7.75 -7.04 8.65
C ILE A 128 6.89 -5.86 9.13
N THR A 129 6.68 -4.90 8.23
CA THR A 129 5.65 -3.87 8.37
C THR A 129 4.46 -4.23 7.48
N LEU A 130 3.27 -4.40 8.07
CA LEU A 130 2.03 -4.61 7.32
C LEU A 130 1.50 -3.26 6.81
N MET A 131 1.34 -3.15 5.50
CA MET A 131 0.78 -1.99 4.82
C MET A 131 -0.68 -2.28 4.43
N SER A 132 -1.56 -1.31 4.67
CA SER A 132 -2.97 -1.34 4.23
C SER A 132 -3.34 -0.01 3.62
N VAL A 133 -4.15 -0.03 2.56
CA VAL A 133 -4.76 1.17 2.01
C VAL A 133 -5.62 1.84 3.05
N SER A 134 -5.39 3.14 3.28
CA SER A 134 -6.02 3.87 4.36
C SER A 134 -7.55 3.90 4.20
N GLU A 135 -8.03 4.21 3.01
CA GLU A 135 -9.40 4.66 2.71
C GLU A 135 -10.37 3.51 2.45
N TRP A 136 -9.87 2.28 2.38
CA TRP A 136 -10.64 1.15 1.88
C TRP A 136 -11.90 0.89 2.71
N ASN A 137 -13.00 0.60 2.00
CA ASN A 137 -14.36 0.42 2.51
C ASN A 137 -14.93 1.64 3.25
N LEU A 138 -14.33 2.84 3.12
CA LEU A 138 -14.93 4.05 3.68
C LEU A 138 -16.28 4.29 3.01
N PRO A 139 -17.40 4.35 3.77
CA PRO A 139 -18.70 4.66 3.19
C PRO A 139 -18.76 6.10 2.72
N ILE A 140 -19.28 6.31 1.51
CA ILE A 140 -19.47 7.63 0.92
C ILE A 140 -20.87 7.74 0.33
N GLU A 141 -21.38 8.97 0.30
CA GLU A 141 -22.58 9.34 -0.45
C GLU A 141 -22.24 10.56 -1.30
N ARG A 142 -22.53 10.54 -2.59
CA ARG A 142 -22.43 11.73 -3.47
C ARG A 142 -23.67 11.83 -4.34
N GLY A 143 -24.28 13.01 -4.35
CA GLY A 143 -25.49 13.25 -5.15
C GLY A 143 -26.64 12.28 -4.86
N GLY A 144 -26.73 11.72 -3.65
CA GLY A 144 -27.73 10.73 -3.25
C GLY A 144 -27.41 9.27 -3.61
N VAL A 145 -26.20 8.97 -4.10
CA VAL A 145 -25.75 7.61 -4.37
C VAL A 145 -24.77 7.14 -3.29
N GLU A 146 -25.15 6.10 -2.56
CA GLU A 146 -24.29 5.43 -1.59
C GLU A 146 -23.27 4.51 -2.30
N SER A 147 -22.02 4.54 -1.87
CA SER A 147 -20.95 3.66 -2.33
C SER A 147 -19.89 3.41 -1.25
N LEU A 148 -18.90 2.58 -1.57
CA LEU A 148 -17.73 2.30 -0.74
C LEU A 148 -16.46 2.60 -1.53
N VAL A 149 -15.51 3.30 -0.90
CA VAL A 149 -14.18 3.51 -1.48
C VAL A 149 -13.47 2.16 -1.62
N GLY A 150 -12.93 1.88 -2.80
CA GLY A 150 -12.26 0.61 -3.12
C GLY A 150 -10.89 0.81 -3.77
N GLU A 151 -10.27 1.96 -3.52
CA GLU A 151 -9.00 2.42 -4.09
C GLU A 151 -8.47 3.58 -3.23
N TYR A 152 -7.23 4.04 -3.44
CA TYR A 152 -6.74 5.30 -2.85
C TYR A 152 -7.67 6.48 -3.21
N SER A 153 -8.00 7.35 -2.25
CA SER A 153 -8.88 8.50 -2.49
C SER A 153 -8.45 9.71 -1.68
N ILE A 154 -8.42 10.87 -2.34
CA ILE A 154 -8.19 12.17 -1.70
C ILE A 154 -9.52 12.84 -1.36
N SER A 155 -10.56 12.68 -2.19
CA SER A 155 -11.89 13.26 -1.88
C SER A 155 -12.55 12.61 -0.67
N SER A 156 -12.15 11.39 -0.32
CA SER A 156 -12.72 10.58 0.74
C SER A 156 -11.67 10.29 1.81
N VAL A 157 -11.61 11.19 2.79
CA VAL A 157 -10.57 11.20 3.82
C VAL A 157 -10.74 10.02 4.78
N GLY A 158 -9.73 9.15 4.82
CA GLY A 158 -9.69 7.97 5.69
C GLY A 158 -9.30 8.25 7.15
N PRO A 159 -8.98 7.21 7.93
CA PRO A 159 -8.98 5.79 7.54
C PRO A 159 -10.38 5.18 7.44
N GLY A 160 -10.56 4.26 6.51
CA GLY A 160 -11.75 3.43 6.35
C GLY A 160 -11.77 2.25 7.33
N PRO A 161 -12.93 1.56 7.47
CA PRO A 161 -13.13 0.51 8.45
C PRO A 161 -12.37 -0.79 8.16
N ARG A 162 -11.74 -0.93 6.98
CA ARG A 162 -10.93 -2.11 6.64
C ARG A 162 -9.54 -2.08 7.26
N SER A 163 -8.85 -0.93 7.22
CA SER A 163 -7.44 -0.84 7.63
C SER A 163 -7.26 -0.95 9.14
N LEU A 164 -8.14 -0.34 9.92
CA LEU A 164 -8.10 -0.33 11.39
C LEU A 164 -7.99 -1.73 12.03
N PRO A 165 -8.87 -2.71 11.72
CA PRO A 165 -8.78 -4.03 12.32
C PRO A 165 -7.57 -4.84 11.84
N HIS A 166 -7.03 -4.59 10.64
CA HIS A 166 -5.79 -5.22 10.16
C HIS A 166 -4.56 -4.65 10.87
N TRP A 167 -4.46 -3.33 11.00
CA TRP A 167 -3.40 -2.69 11.79
C TRP A 167 -3.42 -3.15 13.24
N LYS A 168 -4.61 -3.23 13.85
CA LYS A 168 -4.76 -3.76 15.20
C LYS A 168 -4.23 -5.20 15.30
N ALA A 169 -4.65 -6.09 14.39
CA ALA A 169 -4.20 -7.48 14.38
C ALA A 169 -2.68 -7.60 14.19
N ALA A 170 -2.07 -6.75 13.35
CA ALA A 170 -0.62 -6.72 13.15
C ALA A 170 0.13 -6.24 14.39
N ARG A 171 -0.32 -5.15 15.02
CA ARG A 171 0.26 -4.63 16.27
C ARG A 171 0.16 -5.65 17.41
N GLU A 172 -0.97 -6.35 17.56
CA GLU A 172 -1.15 -7.41 18.56
C GLU A 172 -0.17 -8.59 18.36
N GLN A 173 0.37 -8.76 17.14
CA GLN A 173 1.40 -9.74 16.81
C GLN A 173 2.83 -9.17 16.93
N GLY A 174 2.98 -7.90 17.29
CA GLY A 174 4.28 -7.22 17.41
C GLY A 174 4.89 -6.75 16.08
N MET A 175 4.09 -6.66 15.01
CA MET A 175 4.55 -6.18 13.71
C MET A 175 4.53 -4.65 13.63
N GLY A 176 5.29 -4.11 12.67
CA GLY A 176 5.08 -2.73 12.23
C GLY A 176 3.78 -2.60 11.44
N THR A 177 3.21 -1.40 11.43
CA THR A 177 2.02 -1.05 10.64
C THR A 177 2.27 0.20 9.81
N GLY A 178 1.76 0.23 8.59
CA GLY A 178 1.80 1.43 7.77
C GLY A 178 0.57 1.61 6.90
N ALA A 179 0.39 2.84 6.45
CA ALA A 179 -0.69 3.23 5.56
C ALA A 179 -0.21 3.37 4.11
N GLU A 180 -0.96 2.82 3.19
CA GLU A 180 -0.84 3.12 1.77
C GLU A 180 -1.86 4.21 1.43
N ILE A 181 -1.39 5.29 0.83
CA ILE A 181 -2.14 6.52 0.64
C ILE A 181 -1.54 7.31 -0.51
N GLN A 182 -2.35 8.02 -1.30
CA GLN A 182 -1.80 8.85 -2.38
C GLN A 182 -2.21 10.31 -2.16
N PHE A 183 -1.25 11.14 -1.78
CA PHE A 183 -1.53 12.55 -1.45
C PHE A 183 -1.43 13.50 -2.63
N ASN A 184 -0.91 13.06 -3.77
CA ASN A 184 -0.72 13.95 -4.92
C ASN A 184 -1.85 13.88 -5.92
N ASN A 185 -2.16 12.68 -6.36
CA ASN A 185 -3.32 12.36 -7.17
C ASN A 185 -3.66 10.89 -6.90
N THR A 186 -4.80 10.47 -7.40
CA THR A 186 -5.35 9.12 -7.30
C THR A 186 -6.01 8.80 -8.64
N CYS A 187 -6.69 7.65 -8.73
CA CYS A 187 -7.53 7.33 -9.90
C CYS A 187 -8.66 8.34 -10.12
N GLU A 188 -8.92 9.23 -9.16
CA GLU A 188 -9.87 10.32 -9.30
C GLU A 188 -9.44 11.28 -10.41
N ILE A 189 -8.23 11.87 -10.35
CA ILE A 189 -7.67 12.73 -11.41
C ILE A 189 -6.16 12.51 -11.57
N ALA A 190 -5.80 11.44 -12.28
CA ALA A 190 -4.41 11.04 -12.51
C ALA A 190 -3.61 11.95 -13.47
N SER A 191 -4.29 12.79 -14.25
CA SER A 191 -3.68 13.57 -15.35
C SER A 191 -2.96 14.85 -14.90
N LEU A 192 -3.07 15.21 -13.61
CA LEU A 192 -2.46 16.41 -13.04
C LEU A 192 -1.19 16.06 -12.24
N PRO A 193 -0.20 16.95 -12.17
CA PRO A 193 0.97 16.75 -11.31
C PRO A 193 0.59 16.57 -9.83
N TYR A 194 -0.39 17.35 -9.37
CA TYR A 194 -1.05 17.17 -8.08
C TYR A 194 -2.42 17.84 -8.07
N ILE A 195 -3.29 17.41 -7.17
CA ILE A 195 -4.62 17.97 -6.93
C ILE A 195 -4.50 18.98 -5.77
N PRO A 196 -4.84 20.27 -5.97
CA PRO A 196 -4.57 21.34 -5.01
C PRO A 196 -5.53 21.39 -3.82
N VAL A 197 -5.53 20.32 -3.01
CA VAL A 197 -6.50 20.06 -1.93
C VAL A 197 -5.82 19.82 -0.58
N MET A 198 -4.86 20.69 -0.25
CA MET A 198 -4.00 20.56 0.93
C MET A 198 -4.77 20.42 2.25
N ASP A 199 -5.96 21.00 2.39
CA ASP A 199 -6.78 20.86 3.60
C ASP A 199 -7.31 19.42 3.77
N LEU A 200 -7.62 18.69 2.68
CA LEU A 200 -7.99 17.27 2.74
C LEU A 200 -6.80 16.40 3.13
N VAL A 201 -5.62 16.68 2.56
CA VAL A 201 -4.37 15.97 2.92
C VAL A 201 -4.02 16.17 4.38
N ALA A 202 -4.19 17.39 4.89
CA ALA A 202 -3.95 17.70 6.30
C ALA A 202 -4.93 16.95 7.22
N GLU A 203 -6.23 16.99 6.89
CA GLU A 203 -7.27 16.24 7.61
C GLU A 203 -6.95 14.74 7.65
N HIS A 204 -6.52 14.17 6.52
CA HIS A 204 -6.17 12.75 6.44
C HIS A 204 -4.98 12.40 7.33
N CYS A 205 -3.92 13.20 7.29
CA CYS A 205 -2.76 13.02 8.16
C CYS A 205 -3.18 13.07 9.64
N SER A 206 -4.01 14.05 10.03
CA SER A 206 -4.52 14.16 11.40
C SER A 206 -5.39 12.96 11.80
N ASN A 207 -6.26 12.47 10.91
CA ASN A 207 -7.08 11.29 11.18
C ASN A 207 -6.23 10.04 11.38
N LEU A 208 -5.19 9.85 10.56
CA LEU A 208 -4.28 8.71 10.69
C LEU A 208 -3.50 8.76 12.00
N LEU A 209 -2.92 9.92 12.34
CA LEU A 209 -2.20 10.13 13.60
C LEU A 209 -3.09 9.88 14.83
N ALA A 210 -4.38 10.23 14.75
CA ALA A 210 -5.33 9.99 15.82
C ALA A 210 -5.81 8.53 15.90
N ALA A 211 -5.88 7.83 14.77
CA ALA A 211 -6.47 6.50 14.67
C ALA A 211 -5.47 5.37 14.92
N ALA A 212 -4.21 5.54 14.54
CA ALA A 212 -3.19 4.50 14.65
C ALA A 212 -1.79 5.09 14.82
N ASP A 213 -0.97 4.42 15.63
CA ASP A 213 0.47 4.64 15.63
C ASP A 213 1.06 3.89 14.43
N LEU A 214 1.48 4.61 13.38
CA LEU A 214 1.96 4.04 12.13
C LEU A 214 3.48 4.22 12.01
N ASP A 215 4.19 3.15 11.66
CA ASP A 215 5.64 3.14 11.48
C ASP A 215 6.06 3.55 10.04
N ALA A 216 5.11 3.53 9.09
CA ALA A 216 5.36 3.85 7.70
C ALA A 216 4.13 4.44 6.98
N MET A 217 4.41 5.24 5.94
CA MET A 217 3.41 5.67 4.96
C MET A 217 3.99 5.53 3.56
N LEU A 218 3.26 4.87 2.66
CA LEU A 218 3.52 4.93 1.23
C LEU A 218 2.62 6.02 0.65
N ILE A 219 3.16 7.23 0.47
CA ILE A 219 2.40 8.47 0.18
C ILE A 219 2.19 8.79 -1.32
N GLY A 220 2.66 7.90 -2.19
CA GLY A 220 2.60 7.99 -3.64
C GLY A 220 3.15 6.72 -4.28
N TRP A 221 2.62 6.34 -5.46
CA TRP A 221 2.95 5.07 -6.12
C TRP A 221 3.04 5.24 -7.64
N THR A 222 2.16 4.55 -8.39
CA THR A 222 2.04 4.61 -9.85
C THR A 222 1.68 5.99 -10.36
N MET A 223 0.94 6.75 -9.56
CA MET A 223 0.54 8.11 -9.85
C MET A 223 0.89 8.97 -8.63
N GLY A 224 1.15 10.25 -8.87
CA GLY A 224 1.39 11.18 -7.79
C GLY A 224 2.83 11.16 -7.26
N GLY A 225 3.82 10.82 -8.10
CA GLY A 225 5.24 10.96 -7.74
C GLY A 225 5.81 12.39 -7.80
N TYR A 226 5.02 13.38 -8.25
CA TYR A 226 5.53 14.74 -8.50
C TYR A 226 5.70 15.56 -7.21
N PRO A 227 6.83 16.26 -6.99
CA PRO A 227 6.98 17.12 -5.81
C PRO A 227 5.88 18.18 -5.71
N SER A 228 5.17 18.25 -4.57
CA SER A 228 3.97 19.08 -4.43
C SER A 228 3.83 19.71 -3.03
N PRO A 229 2.95 20.72 -2.88
CA PRO A 229 2.52 21.17 -1.56
C PRO A 229 1.81 20.08 -0.72
N ASN A 230 1.13 19.10 -1.32
CA ASN A 230 0.50 18.00 -0.56
C ASN A 230 1.54 17.17 0.20
N ILE A 231 2.63 16.77 -0.49
CA ILE A 231 3.73 16.03 0.16
C ILE A 231 4.42 16.90 1.23
N ALA A 232 4.57 18.20 0.98
CA ALA A 232 5.17 19.11 1.96
C ALA A 232 4.32 19.23 3.24
N VAL A 233 2.99 19.30 3.09
CA VAL A 233 2.03 19.28 4.22
C VAL A 233 2.12 17.96 4.97
N ALA A 234 2.02 16.82 4.28
CA ALA A 234 2.10 15.50 4.89
C ALA A 234 3.41 15.31 5.68
N LYS A 235 4.55 15.63 5.07
CA LYS A 235 5.87 15.55 5.71
C LYS A 235 5.94 16.34 7.03
N ARG A 236 5.34 17.52 7.09
CA ARG A 236 5.36 18.39 8.29
C ARG A 236 4.43 17.87 9.37
N LEU A 237 3.28 17.31 8.99
CA LEU A 237 2.32 16.75 9.94
C LEU A 237 2.80 15.43 10.54
N CYS A 238 3.58 14.64 9.81
CA CYS A 238 4.18 13.39 10.30
C CYS A 238 5.40 13.59 11.22
N GLN A 239 5.62 14.79 11.77
CA GLN A 239 6.65 15.03 12.79
C GLN A 239 6.14 14.62 14.17
N ASP A 240 7.04 14.30 15.10
CA ASP A 240 6.70 13.99 16.49
C ASP A 240 7.34 15.04 17.45
N PRO A 241 6.55 15.85 18.18
CA PRO A 241 5.08 15.92 18.13
C PRO A 241 4.57 16.57 16.84
N ALA A 242 3.36 16.18 16.41
CA ALA A 242 2.72 16.73 15.23
C ALA A 242 2.39 18.23 15.43
N PRO A 243 2.83 19.12 14.52
CA PRO A 243 2.47 20.54 14.59
C PRO A 243 0.98 20.76 14.34
N ALA A 244 0.47 21.95 14.73
CA ALA A 244 -0.90 22.33 14.43
C ALA A 244 -1.14 22.45 12.91
N VAL A 245 -2.26 21.88 12.44
CA VAL A 245 -2.63 21.83 11.01
C VAL A 245 -2.59 23.21 10.35
N ASP A 246 -3.26 24.20 10.93
CA ASP A 246 -3.30 25.55 10.36
C ASP A 246 -1.90 26.16 10.25
N SER A 247 -1.05 25.95 11.26
CA SER A 247 0.34 26.43 11.23
C SER A 247 1.15 25.79 10.10
N VAL A 248 0.93 24.50 9.81
CA VAL A 248 1.60 23.82 8.70
C VAL A 248 1.11 24.39 7.37
N LEU A 249 -0.20 24.48 7.18
CA LEU A 249 -0.80 24.97 5.94
C LEU A 249 -0.37 26.42 5.65
N ASP A 250 -0.41 27.28 6.65
CA ASP A 250 0.00 28.69 6.52
C ASP A 250 1.49 28.81 6.22
N SER A 251 2.34 28.00 6.87
CA SER A 251 3.78 27.97 6.61
C SER A 251 4.09 27.49 5.18
N VAL A 252 3.43 26.42 4.70
CA VAL A 252 3.62 25.93 3.32
C VAL A 252 3.14 26.97 2.31
N ALA A 253 2.02 27.66 2.59
CA ALA A 253 1.52 28.73 1.73
C ALA A 253 2.49 29.93 1.67
N LEU A 254 3.01 30.36 2.83
CA LEU A 254 3.97 31.45 2.95
C LEU A 254 5.26 31.19 2.17
N GLU A 255 5.84 30.00 2.34
CA GLU A 255 7.07 29.62 1.63
C GLU A 255 6.89 29.58 0.11
N ARG A 256 5.70 29.17 -0.36
CA ARG A 256 5.43 28.99 -1.78
C ARG A 256 5.00 30.26 -2.50
N TYR A 257 4.24 31.13 -1.84
CA TYR A 257 3.57 32.27 -2.48
C TYR A 257 3.93 33.62 -1.85
N GLY A 258 4.78 33.65 -0.82
CA GLY A 258 5.14 34.87 -0.11
C GLY A 258 3.99 35.44 0.73
N PRO A 259 4.24 36.55 1.46
CA PRO A 259 3.28 37.10 2.42
C PRO A 259 1.96 37.57 1.77
N ASP A 260 2.03 38.12 0.56
CA ASP A 260 0.84 38.62 -0.15
C ASP A 260 0.03 37.48 -0.79
N GLY A 261 0.70 36.41 -1.23
CA GLY A 261 0.07 35.30 -1.92
C GLY A 261 -0.46 34.21 -0.99
N ALA A 262 0.12 34.04 0.20
CA ALA A 262 -0.26 32.99 1.14
C ALA A 262 -1.74 33.05 1.57
N PRO A 263 -2.33 34.21 1.91
CA PRO A 263 -3.76 34.30 2.23
C PRO A 263 -4.64 33.91 1.04
N LEU A 264 -4.22 34.21 -0.20
CA LEU A 264 -4.95 33.83 -1.41
C LEU A 264 -4.89 32.32 -1.64
N ALA A 265 -3.70 31.73 -1.48
CA ALA A 265 -3.48 30.30 -1.62
C ALA A 265 -4.28 29.51 -0.58
N ARG A 266 -4.26 29.90 0.70
CA ARG A 266 -5.06 29.26 1.76
C ARG A 266 -6.55 29.28 1.45
N ARG A 267 -7.09 30.41 0.98
CA ARG A 267 -8.50 30.48 0.55
C ARG A 267 -8.78 29.56 -0.64
N ALA A 268 -7.90 29.53 -1.63
CA ALA A 268 -8.06 28.67 -2.80
C ALA A 268 -8.04 27.18 -2.40
N TRP A 269 -7.10 26.77 -1.57
CA TRP A 269 -6.96 25.37 -1.11
C TRP A 269 -8.20 24.93 -0.35
N LYS A 270 -8.73 25.77 0.55
CA LYS A 270 -9.97 25.48 1.26
C LYS A 270 -11.16 25.28 0.31
N ILE A 271 -11.37 26.21 -0.63
CA ILE A 271 -12.48 26.12 -1.62
C ILE A 271 -12.33 24.86 -2.48
N LEU A 272 -11.10 24.58 -2.94
CA LEU A 272 -10.81 23.42 -3.78
C LEU A 272 -11.02 22.12 -3.00
N SER A 273 -10.57 22.03 -1.75
CA SER A 273 -10.79 20.88 -0.87
C SER A 273 -12.27 20.66 -0.58
N GLU A 274 -13.04 21.71 -0.30
CA GLU A 274 -14.49 21.63 -0.09
C GLU A 274 -15.19 21.14 -1.36
N ALA A 275 -14.85 21.69 -2.53
CA ALA A 275 -15.42 21.25 -3.80
C ALA A 275 -15.00 19.82 -4.17
N TYR A 276 -13.75 19.46 -3.92
CA TYR A 276 -13.21 18.15 -4.30
C TYR A 276 -13.73 17.02 -3.43
N ARG A 277 -14.17 17.31 -2.19
CA ARG A 277 -14.86 16.32 -1.35
C ARG A 277 -16.09 15.74 -2.05
N GLU A 278 -16.75 16.51 -2.90
CA GLU A 278 -17.92 16.09 -3.67
C GLU A 278 -17.57 15.31 -4.96
N TYR A 279 -16.30 15.00 -5.21
CA TYR A 279 -15.91 14.23 -6.39
C TYR A 279 -16.62 12.86 -6.38
N PRO A 280 -17.29 12.46 -7.49
CA PRO A 280 -18.09 11.24 -7.54
C PRO A 280 -17.20 10.01 -7.80
N PHE A 281 -16.25 9.76 -6.90
CA PHE A 281 -15.37 8.60 -7.02
C PHE A 281 -16.12 7.30 -6.72
N HIS A 282 -15.90 6.25 -7.52
CA HIS A 282 -16.50 4.93 -7.29
C HIS A 282 -18.04 4.92 -7.25
N ILE A 283 -18.68 5.78 -8.05
CA ILE A 283 -20.14 5.86 -8.21
C ILE A 283 -20.54 5.51 -9.65
#